data_AF-A0A1I7SF16-F1
#
_entry.id   AF-A0A1I7SF16-F1
#
_cell.length_a   1.000
_cell.length_b   1.000
_cell.length_c   1.000
_cell.angle_alpha   90.00
_cell.angle_beta   90.00
_cell.angle_gamma   90.00
#
_symmetry.space_group_name_H-M   'P 1'
#
loop_
_entity.id
_entity.type
_entity.pdbx_description
1 polymer ?
#
loop_
_entity_poly.entity_id
_entity_poly.type
_entity_poly.pdbx_seq_one_letter_code
_entity_poly.pdbx_strand_id
1 'polypeptide(L)'
;MAMVATRTPDLSLNPATLRRSVRRRRLTVKAKLSLVAKKSKRIRKIKPTVPDVITQLEAPRADGAEVRIPSLDFETLHILRNLPMYSENLRIQHPALPLKPMGSPEFSLVLDLDETLVHCSLVDLPDAQMRFEVEFEENNCRGTLEVSVRIRPFLFEFLARMSQYFEIILFTASKKVYANKLADLLDPEGKFFHHRLFREHCVYAFGTYVKDLNVLGRDVNKTIIIDNSPQSFAYHVDNGIPIESWFVEKEDQELAKLVPFLEKIHLEKPADVRPLIRERYGLSELIDALPPPAQPDYTVHHITSA
;
A
#
# COMPACT_ATOMS: atom_id res chain seq x y z
N MET A 1 20.01 72.98 2.62
CA MET A 1 20.45 72.16 1.46
C MET A 1 21.56 71.23 1.94
N ALA A 2 21.26 69.94 2.14
CA ALA A 2 22.20 68.81 2.07
C ALA A 2 21.40 67.51 2.35
N MET A 3 21.06 66.77 1.30
CA MET A 3 20.47 65.43 1.38
C MET A 3 21.56 64.42 1.76
N VAL A 4 21.29 63.56 2.74
CA VAL A 4 22.12 62.40 3.09
C VAL A 4 21.66 61.21 2.26
N ALA A 5 22.54 60.66 1.42
CA ALA A 5 22.28 59.49 0.60
C ALA A 5 22.42 58.19 1.42
N THR A 6 21.36 57.39 1.46
CA THR A 6 21.36 56.02 2.00
C THR A 6 21.92 55.04 0.97
N ARG A 7 23.01 54.33 1.30
CA ARG A 7 23.51 53.18 0.52
C ARG A 7 22.66 51.95 0.79
N THR A 8 22.13 51.33 -0.26
CA THR A 8 21.54 49.98 -0.23
C THR A 8 22.65 48.91 -0.27
N PRO A 9 22.53 47.78 0.45
CA PRO A 9 23.47 46.66 0.29
C PRO A 9 23.08 45.81 -0.93
N ASP A 10 24.05 45.56 -1.80
CA ASP A 10 23.96 44.62 -2.91
C ASP A 10 23.90 43.18 -2.38
N LEU A 11 22.78 42.50 -2.65
CA LEU A 11 22.54 41.09 -2.32
C LEU A 11 22.68 40.20 -3.57
N SER A 12 23.76 40.34 -4.33
CA SER A 12 24.14 39.35 -5.35
C SER A 12 24.86 38.16 -4.70
N LEU A 13 24.09 37.18 -4.20
CA LEU A 13 24.63 35.90 -3.73
C LEU A 13 25.20 35.10 -4.92
N ASN A 14 26.52 34.92 -4.92
CA ASN A 14 27.24 34.15 -5.95
C ASN A 14 26.68 32.71 -6.10
N PRO A 15 26.33 32.25 -7.33
CA PRO A 15 25.75 30.93 -7.59
C PRO A 15 26.58 29.74 -7.08
N ALA A 16 27.90 29.88 -6.98
CA ALA A 16 28.79 28.84 -6.48
C ALA A 16 28.61 28.59 -4.97
N THR A 17 28.27 29.64 -4.21
CA THR A 17 28.06 29.58 -2.76
C THR A 17 26.73 28.90 -2.43
N LEU A 18 25.70 29.14 -3.25
CA LEU A 18 24.38 28.50 -3.12
C LEU A 18 24.47 26.99 -3.42
N ARG A 19 25.18 26.60 -4.49
CA ARG A 19 25.40 25.17 -4.83
C ARG A 19 26.20 24.43 -3.76
N ARG A 20 27.20 25.08 -3.14
CA ARG A 20 27.96 24.51 -2.00
C ARG A 20 27.10 24.37 -0.74
N SER A 21 26.21 25.31 -0.47
CA SER A 21 25.27 25.28 0.67
C SER A 21 24.24 24.14 0.54
N VAL A 22 23.64 23.97 -0.64
CA VAL A 22 22.68 22.88 -0.93
C VAL A 22 23.36 21.51 -0.87
N ARG A 23 24.59 21.39 -1.40
CA ARG A 23 25.37 20.13 -1.34
C ARG A 23 25.78 19.77 0.09
N ARG A 24 26.16 20.77 0.91
CA ARG A 24 26.44 20.56 2.35
C ARG A 24 25.18 20.11 3.11
N ARG A 25 24.01 20.74 2.87
CA ARG A 25 22.74 20.34 3.51
C ARG A 25 22.29 18.92 3.12
N ARG A 26 22.44 18.51 1.85
CA ARG A 26 22.17 17.12 1.39
C ARG A 26 23.07 16.08 2.07
N LEU A 27 24.35 16.39 2.28
CA LEU A 27 25.29 15.52 2.99
C LEU A 27 24.93 15.38 4.48
N THR A 28 24.46 16.45 5.13
CA THR A 28 24.04 16.43 6.54
C THR A 28 22.77 15.62 6.78
N VAL A 29 21.81 15.63 5.83
CA VAL A 29 20.58 14.82 5.91
C VAL A 29 20.87 13.33 5.67
N LYS A 30 21.71 12.98 4.68
CA LYS A 30 22.19 11.59 4.49
C LYS A 30 22.92 11.06 5.72
N ALA A 31 23.77 11.88 6.35
CA ALA A 31 24.46 11.51 7.59
C ALA A 31 23.48 11.26 8.75
N LYS A 32 22.46 12.13 8.94
CA LYS A 32 21.43 11.96 9.99
C LYS A 32 20.56 10.71 9.76
N LEU A 33 20.16 10.42 8.52
CA LEU A 33 19.41 9.20 8.18
C LEU A 33 20.24 7.94 8.43
N SER A 34 21.54 7.94 8.10
CA SER A 34 22.43 6.82 8.41
C SER A 34 22.65 6.60 9.91
N LEU A 35 22.57 7.66 10.72
CA LEU A 35 22.70 7.59 12.17
C LEU A 35 21.43 7.03 12.83
N VAL A 36 20.25 7.38 12.30
CA VAL A 36 18.96 6.79 12.70
C VAL A 36 18.92 5.30 12.34
N ALA A 37 19.37 4.93 11.13
CA ALA A 37 19.47 3.53 10.71
C ALA A 37 20.49 2.70 11.52
N LYS A 38 21.56 3.33 12.04
CA LYS A 38 22.55 2.68 12.92
C LYS A 38 22.09 2.57 14.37
N LYS A 39 21.23 3.48 14.86
CA LYS A 39 20.73 3.45 16.25
C LYS A 39 19.67 2.35 16.48
N SER A 40 18.99 1.87 15.43
CA SER A 40 18.13 0.67 15.50
C SER A 40 18.87 -0.66 15.61
N LYS A 41 20.21 -0.69 15.55
CA LYS A 41 21.00 -1.95 15.57
C LYS A 41 21.60 -2.32 16.93
N ARG A 42 21.05 -1.84 18.05
CA ARG A 42 21.56 -2.20 19.39
C ARG A 42 20.45 -2.54 20.39
N ILE A 43 19.61 -3.51 20.02
CA ILE A 43 18.79 -4.26 20.97
C ILE A 43 19.39 -5.67 21.04
N ARG A 44 19.70 -6.12 22.26
CA ARG A 44 20.32 -7.42 22.53
C ARG A 44 19.40 -8.53 22.03
N LYS A 45 19.91 -9.39 21.14
CA LYS A 45 19.22 -10.56 20.59
C LYS A 45 18.90 -11.55 21.71
N ILE A 46 17.65 -11.61 22.14
CA ILE A 46 17.05 -12.85 22.63
C ILE A 46 16.52 -13.53 21.37
N LYS A 47 17.03 -14.71 21.02
CA LYS A 47 16.52 -15.49 19.88
C LYS A 47 15.17 -16.09 20.28
N PRO A 48 14.05 -15.75 19.62
CA PRO A 48 12.85 -16.55 19.72
C PRO A 48 13.08 -17.84 18.92
N THR A 49 12.76 -18.98 19.51
CA THR A 49 12.75 -20.30 18.87
C THR A 49 11.38 -20.59 18.23
N VAL A 50 10.89 -19.68 17.41
CA VAL A 50 9.71 -19.86 16.56
C VAL A 50 10.14 -19.46 15.15
N PRO A 51 9.81 -20.22 14.08
CA PRO A 51 10.23 -19.86 12.72
C PRO A 51 9.81 -18.41 12.41
N ASP A 52 10.77 -17.53 12.11
CA ASP A 52 10.55 -16.08 11.89
C ASP A 52 9.63 -15.77 10.68
N VAL A 53 9.35 -16.78 9.86
CA VAL A 53 8.51 -16.72 8.66
C VAL A 53 7.76 -18.04 8.55
N ILE A 54 6.44 -18.00 8.36
CA ILE A 54 5.71 -19.20 7.92
C ILE A 54 5.94 -19.29 6.42
N THR A 55 7.03 -19.97 6.06
CA THR A 55 7.36 -20.27 4.66
C THR A 55 6.35 -21.27 4.13
N GLN A 56 5.51 -20.77 3.22
CA GLN A 56 4.72 -21.53 2.24
C GLN A 56 3.94 -22.71 2.82
N LEU A 57 2.73 -22.45 3.28
CA LEU A 57 1.71 -23.49 3.31
C LEU A 57 1.25 -23.73 1.87
N GLU A 58 1.91 -24.68 1.21
CA GLU A 58 1.38 -25.31 0.00
C GLU A 58 0.10 -26.04 0.40
N ALA A 59 -1.05 -25.39 0.21
CA ALA A 59 -2.33 -26.05 0.33
C ALA A 59 -2.62 -26.77 -1.00
N PRO A 60 -2.62 -28.11 -1.06
CA PRO A 60 -3.07 -28.82 -2.26
C PRO A 60 -4.56 -28.52 -2.47
N ARG A 61 -4.92 -27.98 -3.63
CA ARG A 61 -6.32 -27.61 -3.97
C ARG A 61 -6.80 -28.30 -5.24
N ALA A 62 -8.12 -28.48 -5.30
CA ALA A 62 -8.84 -29.40 -6.18
C ALA A 62 -8.75 -29.11 -7.68
N ASP A 63 -8.24 -27.95 -8.09
CA ASP A 63 -8.14 -27.49 -9.48
C ASP A 63 -6.73 -27.64 -10.08
N GLY A 64 -5.75 -28.09 -9.30
CA GLY A 64 -4.37 -28.31 -9.76
C GLY A 64 -3.57 -27.05 -10.06
N ALA A 65 -4.09 -25.85 -9.74
CA ALA A 65 -3.37 -24.60 -9.89
C ALA A 65 -2.49 -24.31 -8.66
N GLU A 66 -1.18 -24.11 -8.85
CA GLU A 66 -0.29 -23.62 -7.81
C GLU A 66 -0.60 -22.15 -7.51
N VAL A 67 -1.42 -21.89 -6.49
CA VAL A 67 -1.61 -20.54 -5.94
C VAL A 67 -0.56 -20.32 -4.86
N ARG A 68 0.42 -19.46 -5.15
CA ARG A 68 1.39 -19.03 -4.15
C ARG A 68 0.73 -18.03 -3.22
N ILE A 69 0.67 -18.37 -1.94
CA ILE A 69 0.32 -17.42 -0.89
C ILE A 69 1.63 -16.75 -0.46
N PRO A 70 1.68 -15.40 -0.42
CA PRO A 70 2.85 -14.68 0.07
C PRO A 70 3.23 -15.15 1.46
N SER A 71 4.53 -15.21 1.75
CA SER A 71 5.00 -15.53 3.09
C SER A 71 4.51 -14.48 4.08
N LEU A 72 3.77 -14.90 5.11
CA LEU A 72 3.30 -14.01 6.16
C LEU A 72 4.36 -13.89 7.26
N ASP A 73 4.82 -12.67 7.52
CA ASP A 73 5.72 -12.40 8.64
C ASP A 73 4.96 -12.33 9.98
N PHE A 74 5.69 -12.40 11.09
CA PHE A 74 5.10 -12.41 12.43
C PHE A 74 4.23 -11.17 12.72
N GLU A 75 4.62 -10.00 12.20
CA GLU A 75 3.90 -8.74 12.41
C GLU A 75 2.55 -8.75 11.66
N THR A 76 2.54 -9.19 10.41
CA THR A 76 1.34 -9.40 9.60
C THR A 76 0.38 -10.36 10.28
N LEU A 77 0.90 -11.48 10.78
CA LEU A 77 0.10 -12.47 11.51
C LEU A 77 -0.47 -11.92 12.82
N HIS A 78 0.33 -11.16 13.56
CA HIS A 78 -0.12 -10.51 14.78
C HIS A 78 -1.26 -9.54 14.51
N ILE A 79 -1.15 -8.72 13.46
CA ILE A 79 -2.19 -7.78 13.04
C ILE A 79 -3.46 -8.55 12.65
N LEU A 80 -3.36 -9.53 11.75
CA LEU A 80 -4.50 -10.30 11.25
C LEU A 80 -5.32 -10.95 12.37
N ARG A 81 -4.67 -11.39 13.46
CA ARG A 81 -5.35 -12.06 14.57
C ARG A 81 -5.86 -11.12 15.66
N ASN A 82 -5.17 -10.02 15.90
CA ASN A 82 -5.43 -9.17 17.07
C ASN A 82 -6.08 -7.83 16.70
N LEU A 83 -6.33 -7.59 15.40
CA LEU A 83 -6.93 -6.34 14.95
C LEU A 83 -8.21 -6.08 15.76
N PRO A 84 -8.30 -4.93 16.45
CA PRO A 84 -9.42 -4.68 17.33
C PRO A 84 -10.71 -4.70 16.51
N MET A 85 -11.73 -5.38 17.03
CA MET A 85 -13.08 -5.26 16.50
C MET A 85 -13.47 -3.79 16.42
N TYR A 86 -14.21 -3.41 15.38
CA TYR A 86 -14.71 -2.06 15.17
C TYR A 86 -15.16 -1.40 16.47
N SER A 87 -14.38 -0.45 16.97
CA SER A 87 -14.93 0.51 17.91
C SER A 87 -15.82 1.49 17.14
N GLU A 88 -16.88 2.01 17.75
CA GLU A 88 -17.75 3.00 17.09
C GLU A 88 -16.98 4.22 16.58
N ASN A 89 -15.86 4.56 17.22
CA ASN A 89 -14.97 5.65 16.83
C ASN A 89 -14.16 5.38 15.54
N LEU A 90 -14.06 4.12 15.10
CA LEU A 90 -13.38 3.69 13.88
C LEU A 90 -14.34 3.50 12.70
N ARG A 91 -15.66 3.48 12.96
CA ARG A 91 -16.66 3.39 11.90
C ARG A 91 -16.73 4.72 11.15
N ILE A 92 -16.43 4.66 9.86
CA ILE A 92 -16.64 5.78 8.97
C ILE A 92 -18.16 5.99 8.86
N GLN A 93 -18.63 7.15 9.32
CA GLN A 93 -20.07 7.45 9.45
C GLN A 93 -20.76 7.62 8.09
N HIS A 94 -19.99 7.91 7.03
CA HIS A 94 -20.50 8.12 5.68
C HIS A 94 -19.59 7.45 4.63
N PRO A 95 -20.15 6.72 3.65
CA PRO A 95 -19.35 6.16 2.57
C PRO A 95 -18.44 7.20 1.90
N ALA A 96 -17.19 6.84 1.65
CA ALA A 96 -16.24 7.72 0.96
C ALA A 96 -16.55 7.84 -0.54
N LEU A 97 -17.24 6.85 -1.12
CA LEU A 97 -17.63 6.86 -2.52
C LEU A 97 -19.06 7.38 -2.68
N PRO A 98 -19.35 8.09 -3.78
CA PRO A 98 -20.72 8.43 -4.13
C PRO A 98 -21.55 7.15 -4.37
N LEU A 99 -22.87 7.34 -4.36
CA LEU A 99 -23.80 6.29 -4.77
C LEU A 99 -23.45 5.80 -6.17
N LYS A 100 -23.53 4.48 -6.34
CA LYS A 100 -23.20 3.81 -7.59
C LYS A 100 -24.25 4.17 -8.67
N PRO A 101 -23.86 4.75 -9.82
CA PRO A 101 -24.78 5.07 -10.89
C PRO A 101 -25.52 3.83 -11.41
N MET A 102 -26.74 4.03 -11.95
CA MET A 102 -27.46 2.96 -12.62
C MET A 102 -26.67 2.49 -13.85
N GLY A 103 -26.53 1.18 -14.02
CA GLY A 103 -25.79 0.57 -15.13
C GLY A 103 -24.29 0.42 -14.89
N SER A 104 -23.74 0.89 -13.77
CA SER A 104 -22.36 0.55 -13.38
C SER A 104 -22.19 -0.95 -13.13
N PRO A 105 -20.98 -1.52 -13.32
CA PRO A 105 -20.74 -2.94 -13.13
C PRO A 105 -21.15 -3.42 -11.75
N GLU A 106 -21.75 -4.60 -11.60
CA GLU A 106 -22.27 -5.09 -10.31
C GLU A 106 -21.16 -5.22 -9.25
N PHE A 107 -20.05 -5.85 -9.64
CA PHE A 107 -18.91 -6.11 -8.77
C PHE A 107 -17.96 -4.92 -8.69
N SER A 108 -17.31 -4.77 -7.54
CA SER A 108 -16.27 -3.77 -7.30
C SER A 108 -14.92 -4.45 -7.15
N LEU A 109 -13.92 -3.99 -7.90
CA LEU A 109 -12.54 -4.50 -7.84
C LEU A 109 -11.64 -3.42 -7.26
N VAL A 110 -11.21 -3.63 -6.02
CA VAL A 110 -10.31 -2.74 -5.31
C VAL A 110 -8.88 -3.16 -5.60
N LEU A 111 -8.07 -2.23 -6.10
CA LEU A 111 -6.67 -2.47 -6.43
C LEU A 111 -5.77 -1.60 -5.56
N ASP A 112 -4.77 -2.22 -4.95
CA ASP A 112 -3.63 -1.50 -4.41
C ASP A 112 -2.73 -0.93 -5.53
N LEU A 113 -1.75 -0.08 -5.18
CA LEU A 113 -0.88 0.61 -6.12
C LEU A 113 0.58 0.12 -6.04
N ASP A 114 1.26 0.48 -4.97
CA ASP A 114 2.70 0.26 -4.75
C ASP A 114 2.99 -1.23 -4.54
N GLU A 115 3.99 -1.79 -5.23
CA GLU A 115 4.34 -3.22 -5.26
C GLU A 115 3.21 -4.16 -5.77
N THR A 116 2.04 -3.62 -6.10
CA THR A 116 0.90 -4.36 -6.70
C THR A 116 0.80 -4.11 -8.20
N LEU A 117 0.68 -2.85 -8.64
CA LEU A 117 0.55 -2.45 -10.05
C LEU A 117 1.85 -1.84 -10.60
N VAL A 118 2.64 -1.22 -9.72
CA VAL A 118 3.84 -0.46 -10.06
C VAL A 118 4.84 -0.57 -8.93
N HIS A 119 6.11 -0.31 -9.22
CA HIS A 119 7.14 -0.11 -8.21
C HIS A 119 7.72 1.29 -8.32
N CYS A 120 7.68 2.03 -7.22
CA CYS A 120 8.13 3.43 -7.17
C CYS A 120 9.34 3.60 -6.26
N SER A 121 10.26 4.48 -6.66
CA SER A 121 11.48 4.77 -5.90
C SER A 121 11.83 6.26 -5.95
N LEU A 122 12.32 6.78 -4.83
CA LEU A 122 12.95 8.11 -4.74
C LEU A 122 14.42 8.10 -5.19
N VAL A 123 14.97 6.92 -5.45
CA VAL A 123 16.29 6.73 -6.06
C VAL A 123 16.07 6.49 -7.55
N ASP A 124 16.86 7.14 -8.39
CA ASP A 124 16.80 6.95 -9.84
C ASP A 124 16.94 5.47 -10.21
N LEU A 125 15.99 4.98 -10.98
CA LEU A 125 15.96 3.63 -11.50
C LEU A 125 16.34 3.68 -13.00
N PRO A 126 17.46 3.07 -13.42
CA PRO A 126 17.93 3.14 -14.81
C PRO A 126 16.90 2.68 -15.85
N ASP A 127 16.05 1.73 -15.46
CA ASP A 127 15.02 1.07 -16.26
C ASP A 127 13.60 1.59 -15.95
N ALA A 128 13.45 2.71 -15.24
CA ALA A 128 12.15 3.34 -15.04
C ALA A 128 11.51 3.74 -16.37
N GLN A 129 10.25 3.33 -16.55
CA GLN A 129 9.41 3.70 -17.69
C GLN A 129 8.84 5.11 -17.55
N MET A 130 8.71 5.61 -16.31
CA MET A 130 8.15 6.93 -16.03
C MET A 130 8.92 7.62 -14.92
N ARG A 131 8.97 8.95 -14.98
CA ARG A 131 9.48 9.80 -13.90
C ARG A 131 8.56 10.99 -13.71
N PHE A 132 8.30 11.35 -12.46
CA PHE A 132 7.50 12.53 -12.16
C PHE A 132 7.89 13.14 -10.82
N GLU A 133 7.64 14.43 -10.69
CA GLU A 133 7.93 15.19 -9.47
C GLU A 133 6.69 15.26 -8.56
N VAL A 134 6.86 15.01 -7.26
CA VAL A 134 5.82 15.19 -6.24
C VAL A 134 6.23 16.33 -5.33
N GLU A 135 5.38 17.35 -5.27
CA GLU A 135 5.50 18.41 -4.28
C GLU A 135 4.97 17.92 -2.93
N PHE A 136 5.71 18.22 -1.87
CA PHE A 136 5.28 17.95 -0.51
C PHE A 136 5.42 19.20 0.34
N GLU A 137 4.49 19.36 1.26
CA GLU A 137 4.52 20.38 2.29
C GLU A 137 4.25 19.71 3.63
N GLU A 138 5.26 19.68 4.49
CA GLU A 138 5.17 19.05 5.81
C GLU A 138 6.07 19.82 6.79
N ASN A 139 5.54 20.15 7.97
CA ASN A 139 6.28 20.90 9.02
C ASN A 139 6.92 22.21 8.53
N ASN A 140 6.17 23.05 7.79
CA ASN A 140 6.65 24.30 7.18
C ASN A 140 7.85 24.14 6.23
N CYS A 141 8.13 22.92 5.78
CA CYS A 141 9.11 22.63 4.75
C CYS A 141 8.37 22.25 3.48
N ARG A 142 8.58 23.02 2.41
CA ARG A 142 8.12 22.68 1.06
C ARG A 142 9.30 22.16 0.24
N GLY A 143 9.06 21.10 -0.52
CA GLY A 143 10.07 20.56 -1.42
C GLY A 143 9.44 19.72 -2.53
N THR A 144 10.29 19.29 -3.44
CA THR A 144 9.92 18.43 -4.56
C THR A 144 10.78 17.18 -4.52
N LEU A 145 10.13 16.02 -4.67
CA LEU A 145 10.78 14.72 -4.79
C LEU A 145 10.56 14.19 -6.20
N GLU A 146 11.63 13.79 -6.87
CA GLU A 146 11.51 13.04 -8.12
C GLU A 146 11.26 11.57 -7.79
N VAL A 147 10.25 11.00 -8.43
CA VAL A 147 9.85 9.60 -8.31
C VAL A 147 10.14 8.91 -9.63
N SER A 148 10.89 7.82 -9.57
CA SER A 148 11.07 6.87 -10.68
C SER A 148 10.06 5.73 -10.55
N VAL A 149 9.44 5.34 -11.65
CA VAL A 149 8.36 4.35 -11.69
C VAL A 149 8.72 3.24 -12.66
N ARG A 150 8.56 2.00 -12.21
CA ARG A 150 8.43 0.82 -13.05
C ARG A 150 6.97 0.36 -13.05
N ILE A 151 6.52 -0.14 -14.18
CA ILE A 151 5.16 -0.63 -14.41
C ILE A 151 5.19 -2.16 -14.42
N ARG A 152 4.35 -2.79 -13.61
CA ARG A 152 4.27 -4.25 -13.54
C ARG A 152 3.85 -4.81 -14.91
N PRO A 153 4.47 -5.90 -15.39
CA PRO A 153 4.04 -6.56 -16.62
C PRO A 153 2.53 -6.84 -16.62
N PHE A 154 1.91 -6.71 -17.80
CA PHE A 154 0.48 -6.91 -18.02
C PHE A 154 -0.48 -5.91 -17.35
N LEU A 155 0.02 -4.82 -16.73
CA LEU A 155 -0.84 -3.83 -16.05
C LEU A 155 -1.94 -3.28 -16.96
N PHE A 156 -1.60 -2.79 -18.15
CA PHE A 156 -2.56 -2.12 -19.02
C PHE A 156 -3.55 -3.10 -19.63
N GLU A 157 -3.09 -4.29 -20.02
CA GLU A 157 -3.92 -5.39 -20.48
C GLU A 157 -4.91 -5.84 -19.40
N PHE A 158 -4.44 -5.94 -18.16
CA PHE A 158 -5.28 -6.25 -16.99
C PHE A 158 -6.34 -5.17 -16.77
N LEU A 159 -5.95 -3.90 -16.68
CA LEU A 159 -6.89 -2.79 -16.46
C LEU A 159 -7.92 -2.66 -17.57
N ALA A 160 -7.49 -2.73 -18.83
CA ALA A 160 -8.38 -2.65 -19.99
C ALA A 160 -9.41 -3.78 -20.05
N ARG A 161 -9.06 -4.95 -19.52
CA ARG A 161 -9.97 -6.09 -19.46
C ARG A 161 -10.89 -6.03 -18.26
N MET A 162 -10.35 -5.75 -17.07
CA MET A 162 -11.13 -5.73 -15.84
C MET A 162 -12.10 -4.55 -15.78
N SER A 163 -11.78 -3.40 -16.38
CA SER A 163 -12.66 -2.22 -16.37
C SER A 163 -13.97 -2.43 -17.13
N GLN A 164 -14.04 -3.44 -18.00
CA GLN A 164 -15.28 -3.84 -18.70
C GLN A 164 -16.24 -4.60 -17.78
N TYR A 165 -15.72 -5.26 -16.75
CA TYR A 165 -16.46 -6.20 -15.91
C TYR A 165 -16.68 -5.72 -14.48
N PHE A 166 -15.81 -4.82 -13.99
CA PHE A 166 -15.75 -4.37 -12.61
C PHE A 166 -15.72 -2.85 -12.50
N GLU A 167 -16.34 -2.32 -11.46
CA GLU A 167 -16.07 -0.97 -10.97
C GLU A 167 -14.69 -0.98 -10.30
N ILE A 168 -13.65 -0.52 -11.00
CA ILE A 168 -12.29 -0.49 -10.47
C ILE A 168 -12.11 0.70 -9.53
N ILE A 169 -11.71 0.41 -8.29
CA ILE A 169 -11.43 1.37 -7.23
C ILE A 169 -9.94 1.26 -6.88
N LEU A 170 -9.16 2.31 -7.17
CA LEU A 170 -7.79 2.39 -6.68
C LEU A 170 -7.84 2.70 -5.18
N PHE A 171 -7.31 1.84 -4.30
CA PHE A 171 -7.27 2.11 -2.86
C PHE A 171 -5.85 1.82 -2.36
N THR A 172 -5.09 2.87 -2.07
CA THR A 172 -3.68 2.77 -1.62
C THR A 172 -3.49 3.37 -0.23
N ALA A 173 -2.53 2.82 0.53
CA ALA A 173 -2.04 3.43 1.78
C ALA A 173 -1.07 4.62 1.54
N SER A 174 -0.84 5.02 0.29
CA SER A 174 0.02 6.15 -0.07
C SER A 174 -0.71 7.50 0.04
N LYS A 175 0.06 8.59 0.18
CA LYS A 175 -0.50 9.95 0.28
C LYS A 175 -1.16 10.35 -1.05
N LYS A 176 -2.33 11.01 -0.96
CA LYS A 176 -3.11 11.48 -2.12
C LYS A 176 -2.30 12.23 -3.18
N VAL A 177 -1.41 13.14 -2.79
CA VAL A 177 -0.62 13.95 -3.73
C VAL A 177 0.26 13.12 -4.67
N TYR A 178 0.82 12.02 -4.16
CA TYR A 178 1.63 11.10 -4.95
C TYR A 178 0.74 10.17 -5.78
N ALA A 179 -0.23 9.53 -5.13
CA ALA A 179 -1.06 8.51 -5.76
C ALA A 179 -1.95 9.05 -6.87
N ASN A 180 -2.51 10.26 -6.72
CA ASN A 180 -3.25 10.91 -7.80
C ASN A 180 -2.37 11.17 -9.01
N LYS A 181 -1.18 11.74 -8.80
CA LYS A 181 -0.28 12.06 -9.90
C LYS A 181 0.13 10.82 -10.66
N LEU A 182 0.40 9.71 -9.96
CA LEU A 182 0.69 8.44 -10.61
C LEU A 182 -0.52 7.87 -11.34
N ALA A 183 -1.70 7.87 -10.71
CA ALA A 183 -2.93 7.38 -11.34
C ALA A 183 -3.29 8.18 -12.61
N ASP A 184 -3.08 9.50 -12.63
CA ASP A 184 -3.27 10.34 -13.82
C ASP A 184 -2.27 10.01 -14.94
N LEU A 185 -1.06 9.58 -14.60
CA LEU A 185 -0.07 9.12 -15.57
C LEU A 185 -0.38 7.73 -16.12
N LEU A 186 -0.96 6.85 -15.31
CA LEU A 186 -1.36 5.50 -15.71
C LEU A 186 -2.69 5.48 -16.48
N ASP A 187 -3.62 6.37 -16.14
CA ASP A 187 -4.95 6.45 -16.74
C ASP A 187 -5.30 7.91 -17.12
N PRO A 188 -4.61 8.49 -18.11
CA PRO A 188 -4.75 9.91 -18.47
C PRO A 188 -6.13 10.26 -19.03
N GLU A 189 -6.84 9.28 -19.58
CA GLU A 189 -8.19 9.46 -20.13
C GLU A 189 -9.28 9.09 -19.11
N GLY A 190 -8.92 8.61 -17.92
CA GLY A 190 -9.88 8.22 -16.87
C GLY A 190 -10.76 7.03 -17.28
N LYS A 191 -10.22 6.08 -18.05
CA LYS A 191 -10.93 4.92 -18.61
C LYS A 191 -10.95 3.72 -17.68
N PHE A 192 -10.04 3.64 -16.72
CA PHE A 192 -9.84 2.46 -15.89
C PHE A 192 -10.33 2.69 -14.46
N PHE A 193 -9.81 3.71 -13.78
CA PHE A 193 -10.09 3.94 -12.37
C PHE A 193 -11.37 4.77 -12.19
N HIS A 194 -12.44 4.13 -11.69
CA HIS A 194 -13.72 4.79 -11.42
C HIS A 194 -13.64 5.68 -10.17
N HIS A 195 -12.92 5.20 -9.17
CA HIS A 195 -12.73 5.89 -7.90
C HIS A 195 -11.30 5.72 -7.39
N ARG A 196 -10.86 6.66 -6.55
CA ARG A 196 -9.51 6.65 -5.95
C ARG A 196 -9.60 7.00 -4.47
N LEU A 197 -9.09 6.11 -3.63
CA LEU A 197 -8.96 6.24 -2.20
C LEU A 197 -7.49 6.13 -1.81
N PHE A 198 -7.13 6.89 -0.80
CA PHE A 198 -5.75 7.10 -0.35
C PHE A 198 -5.64 6.87 1.15
N ARG A 199 -4.43 7.05 1.69
CA ARG A 199 -4.09 6.90 3.11
C ARG A 199 -5.12 7.44 4.09
N GLU A 200 -5.68 8.62 3.83
CA GLU A 200 -6.65 9.26 4.72
C GLU A 200 -7.99 8.50 4.86
N HIS A 201 -8.25 7.53 3.97
CA HIS A 201 -9.43 6.65 4.03
C HIS A 201 -9.13 5.31 4.70
N CYS A 202 -7.87 5.03 5.03
CA CYS A 202 -7.48 3.83 5.76
C CYS A 202 -7.72 4.01 7.27
N VAL A 203 -7.96 2.89 7.94
CA VAL A 203 -7.91 2.81 9.41
C VAL A 203 -6.47 2.61 9.83
N TYR A 204 -5.93 3.51 10.65
CA TYR A 204 -4.59 3.35 11.21
C TYR A 204 -4.64 2.53 12.51
N ALA A 205 -4.15 1.30 12.48
CA ALA A 205 -4.18 0.37 13.61
C ALA A 205 -2.87 -0.42 13.67
N PHE A 206 -2.33 -0.63 14.88
CA PHE A 206 -1.06 -1.34 15.11
C PHE A 206 0.09 -0.90 14.19
N GLY A 207 0.22 0.40 13.95
CA GLY A 207 1.30 0.93 13.12
C GLY A 207 1.09 0.77 11.60
N THR A 208 0.02 0.11 11.15
CA THR A 208 -0.29 -0.12 9.74
C THR A 208 -1.56 0.60 9.30
N TYR A 209 -1.72 0.76 7.99
CA TYR A 209 -2.92 1.29 7.34
C TYR A 209 -3.76 0.14 6.80
N VAL A 210 -4.94 -0.06 7.39
CA VAL A 210 -5.89 -1.09 7.00
C VAL A 210 -6.99 -0.47 6.12
N LYS A 211 -7.20 -1.05 4.94
CA LYS A 211 -8.22 -0.74 3.94
C LYS A 211 -9.51 -1.45 4.32
N ASP A 212 -10.30 -0.76 5.12
CA ASP A 212 -11.64 -1.22 5.43
C ASP A 212 -12.57 -1.05 4.20
N LEU A 213 -13.08 -2.16 3.65
CA LEU A 213 -14.01 -2.16 2.52
C LEU A 213 -15.40 -1.57 2.85
N ASN A 214 -15.79 -1.49 4.13
CA ASN A 214 -17.05 -0.85 4.52
C ASN A 214 -17.08 0.65 4.19
N VAL A 215 -15.90 1.29 4.08
CA VAL A 215 -15.78 2.70 3.67
C VAL A 215 -16.34 2.96 2.27
N LEU A 216 -16.37 1.94 1.42
CA LEU A 216 -16.73 2.08 0.02
C LEU A 216 -18.22 2.35 -0.19
N GLY A 217 -19.07 1.99 0.78
CA GLY A 217 -20.52 1.96 0.56
C GLY A 217 -20.91 1.06 -0.61
N ARG A 218 -20.20 -0.06 -0.77
CA ARG A 218 -20.45 -1.12 -1.75
C ARG A 218 -20.84 -2.39 -1.01
N ASP A 219 -21.58 -3.28 -1.67
CA ASP A 219 -21.86 -4.59 -1.10
C ASP A 219 -20.56 -5.40 -0.98
N VAL A 220 -20.18 -5.72 0.26
CA VAL A 220 -18.99 -6.52 0.54
C VAL A 220 -19.10 -7.93 -0.06
N ASN A 221 -20.30 -8.47 -0.29
CA ASN A 221 -20.48 -9.76 -0.96
C ASN A 221 -20.08 -9.69 -2.46
N LYS A 222 -19.99 -8.48 -3.02
CA LYS A 222 -19.67 -8.20 -4.42
C LYS A 222 -18.36 -7.42 -4.58
N THR A 223 -17.57 -7.32 -3.52
CA THR A 223 -16.32 -6.53 -3.51
C THR A 223 -15.12 -7.47 -3.36
N ILE A 224 -14.11 -7.27 -4.20
CA ILE A 224 -12.84 -8.01 -4.20
C ILE A 224 -11.71 -7.00 -4.00
N ILE A 225 -10.73 -7.30 -3.16
CA ILE A 225 -9.50 -6.48 -3.03
C ILE A 225 -8.27 -7.28 -3.44
N ILE A 226 -7.39 -6.68 -4.22
CA ILE A 226 -6.10 -7.25 -4.64
C ILE A 226 -4.98 -6.38 -4.08
N ASP A 227 -4.14 -6.98 -3.26
CA ASP A 227 -3.10 -6.27 -2.51
C ASP A 227 -1.98 -7.23 -2.11
N ASN A 228 -0.74 -6.75 -2.18
CA ASN A 228 0.44 -7.54 -1.86
C ASN A 228 0.67 -7.73 -0.35
N SER A 229 -0.06 -6.99 0.48
CA SER A 229 0.09 -6.93 1.93
C SER A 229 -1.18 -7.44 2.62
N PRO A 230 -1.26 -8.73 3.01
CA PRO A 230 -2.46 -9.31 3.62
C PRO A 230 -3.02 -8.56 4.83
N GLN A 231 -2.16 -7.93 5.63
CA GLN A 231 -2.53 -7.06 6.74
C GLN A 231 -3.33 -5.81 6.32
N SER A 232 -3.21 -5.36 5.07
CA SER A 232 -3.91 -4.17 4.58
C SER A 232 -5.42 -4.42 4.44
N PHE A 233 -5.86 -5.65 4.22
CA PHE A 233 -7.27 -6.03 4.13
C PHE A 233 -7.70 -6.94 5.29
N ALA A 234 -7.04 -6.80 6.45
CA ALA A 234 -7.25 -7.66 7.62
C ALA A 234 -8.69 -7.73 8.15
N TYR A 235 -9.52 -6.69 7.96
CA TYR A 235 -10.95 -6.74 8.31
C TYR A 235 -11.80 -7.59 7.34
N HIS A 236 -11.29 -7.88 6.14
CA HIS A 236 -12.02 -8.48 5.03
C HIS A 236 -11.17 -9.56 4.33
N VAL A 237 -10.55 -10.44 5.10
CA VAL A 237 -9.62 -11.48 4.61
C VAL A 237 -10.21 -12.36 3.52
N ASP A 238 -11.50 -12.70 3.60
CA ASP A 238 -12.17 -13.51 2.57
C ASP A 238 -12.56 -12.74 1.31
N ASN A 239 -12.42 -11.41 1.30
CA ASN A 239 -12.56 -10.58 0.11
C ASN A 239 -11.23 -10.36 -0.60
N GLY A 240 -10.12 -10.73 0.05
CA GLY A 240 -8.77 -10.41 -0.38
C GLY A 240 -8.13 -11.50 -1.23
N ILE A 241 -7.61 -11.08 -2.38
CA ILE A 241 -6.71 -11.86 -3.21
C ILE A 241 -5.29 -11.37 -2.90
N PRO A 242 -4.47 -12.16 -2.17
CA PRO A 242 -3.07 -11.82 -2.00
C PRO A 242 -2.35 -11.96 -3.35
N ILE A 243 -1.50 -11.00 -3.66
CA ILE A 243 -0.65 -11.01 -4.86
C ILE A 243 0.81 -10.87 -4.44
N GLU A 244 1.74 -11.47 -5.18
CA GLU A 244 3.16 -11.29 -4.87
C GLU A 244 3.58 -9.83 -5.08
N SER A 245 4.47 -9.36 -4.19
CA SER A 245 5.09 -8.03 -4.32
C SER A 245 5.97 -7.99 -5.56
N TRP A 246 5.89 -6.90 -6.33
CA TRP A 246 6.65 -6.74 -7.57
C TRP A 246 7.59 -5.53 -7.53
N PHE A 247 8.81 -5.71 -8.03
CA PHE A 247 9.84 -4.67 -7.98
C PHE A 247 10.54 -4.44 -9.33
N VAL A 248 10.93 -5.51 -10.01
CA VAL A 248 11.74 -5.46 -11.25
C VAL A 248 11.59 -6.69 -12.15
N GLU A 249 10.88 -7.71 -11.68
CA GLU A 249 10.80 -9.02 -12.28
C GLU A 249 10.08 -8.93 -13.64
N LYS A 250 10.85 -9.00 -14.74
CA LYS A 250 10.31 -8.81 -16.10
C LYS A 250 9.42 -9.96 -16.56
N GLU A 251 9.66 -11.16 -16.03
CA GLU A 251 8.88 -12.37 -16.30
C GLU A 251 7.71 -12.54 -15.31
N ASP A 252 7.39 -11.51 -14.50
CA ASP A 252 6.20 -11.53 -13.65
C ASP A 252 4.93 -11.68 -14.51
N GLN A 253 4.05 -12.57 -14.08
CA GLN A 253 2.77 -12.84 -14.75
C GLN A 253 1.60 -12.78 -13.77
N GLU A 254 1.79 -12.24 -12.57
CA GLU A 254 0.79 -12.37 -11.50
C GLU A 254 -0.52 -11.66 -11.87
N LEU A 255 -0.47 -10.47 -12.46
CA LEU A 255 -1.67 -9.79 -12.98
C LEU A 255 -2.36 -10.61 -14.07
N ALA A 256 -1.60 -11.22 -14.98
CA ALA A 256 -2.16 -12.05 -16.05
C ALA A 256 -2.84 -13.33 -15.50
N LYS A 257 -2.26 -13.97 -14.48
CA LYS A 257 -2.79 -15.17 -13.82
C LYS A 257 -4.14 -14.92 -13.12
N LEU A 258 -4.42 -13.68 -12.73
CA LEU A 258 -5.66 -13.30 -12.07
C LEU A 258 -6.84 -13.15 -13.03
N VAL A 259 -6.58 -12.83 -14.30
CA VAL A 259 -7.62 -12.56 -15.31
C VAL A 259 -8.64 -13.70 -15.42
N PRO A 260 -8.24 -14.99 -15.60
CA PRO A 260 -9.22 -16.06 -15.77
C PRO A 260 -10.15 -16.24 -14.56
N PHE A 261 -9.64 -15.98 -13.35
CA PHE A 261 -10.42 -16.09 -12.12
C PHE A 261 -11.45 -14.97 -11.99
N LEU A 262 -11.03 -13.74 -12.25
CA LEU A 262 -11.91 -12.57 -12.18
C LEU A 262 -12.99 -12.63 -13.28
N GLU A 263 -12.62 -13.07 -14.48
CA GLU A 263 -13.60 -13.33 -15.56
C GLU A 263 -14.60 -14.42 -15.17
N LYS A 264 -14.15 -15.51 -14.54
CA LYS A 264 -15.05 -16.56 -14.02
C LYS A 264 -16.07 -15.97 -13.05
N ILE A 265 -15.65 -15.14 -12.09
CA ILE A 265 -16.55 -14.48 -11.15
C ILE A 265 -17.57 -13.61 -11.88
N HIS A 266 -17.12 -12.79 -12.84
CA HIS A 266 -18.02 -11.95 -13.64
C HIS A 266 -19.06 -12.78 -14.42
N LEU A 267 -18.65 -13.91 -15.02
CA LEU A 267 -19.51 -14.78 -15.81
C LEU A 267 -20.52 -15.54 -14.95
N GLU A 268 -20.08 -16.10 -13.82
CA GLU A 268 -20.93 -16.90 -12.93
C GLU A 268 -21.86 -16.04 -12.06
N LYS A 269 -21.53 -14.75 -11.88
CA LYS A 269 -22.29 -13.78 -11.08
C LYS A 269 -22.71 -14.33 -9.70
N PRO A 270 -21.76 -14.86 -8.90
CA PRO A 270 -22.07 -15.45 -7.61
C PRO A 270 -22.72 -14.40 -6.70
N ALA A 271 -23.67 -14.82 -5.86
CA ALA A 271 -24.30 -13.95 -4.87
C ALA A 271 -23.29 -13.40 -3.85
N ASP A 272 -22.22 -14.17 -3.56
CA ASP A 272 -21.13 -13.80 -2.66
C ASP A 272 -19.80 -14.32 -3.21
N VAL A 273 -18.81 -13.42 -3.35
CA VAL A 273 -17.47 -13.76 -3.85
C VAL A 273 -16.59 -14.44 -2.80
N ARG A 274 -16.88 -14.24 -1.51
CA ARG A 274 -16.01 -14.66 -0.40
C ARG A 274 -15.79 -16.17 -0.34
N PRO A 275 -16.81 -17.05 -0.52
CA PRO A 275 -16.59 -18.49 -0.54
C PRO A 275 -15.61 -18.92 -1.65
N LEU A 276 -15.67 -18.30 -2.83
CA LEU A 276 -14.79 -18.62 -3.96
C LEU A 276 -13.35 -18.18 -3.70
N ILE A 277 -13.17 -16.99 -3.12
CA ILE A 277 -11.85 -16.46 -2.75
C ILE A 277 -11.26 -17.31 -1.62
N ARG A 278 -12.05 -17.62 -0.59
CA ARG A 278 -11.62 -18.49 0.51
C ARG A 278 -11.23 -19.89 0.00
N GLU A 279 -12.03 -20.49 -0.85
CA GLU A 279 -11.70 -21.80 -1.46
C GLU A 279 -10.37 -21.74 -2.24
N ARG A 280 -10.13 -20.66 -2.99
CA ARG A 280 -8.95 -20.52 -3.84
C ARG A 280 -7.67 -20.10 -3.11
N TYR A 281 -7.78 -19.25 -2.08
CA TYR A 281 -6.64 -18.65 -1.37
C TYR A 281 -6.54 -19.09 0.09
N GLY A 282 -7.66 -19.27 0.79
CA GLY A 282 -7.78 -19.80 2.15
C GLY A 282 -6.88 -19.13 3.18
N LEU A 283 -6.81 -17.80 3.10
CA LEU A 283 -6.03 -16.97 4.01
C LEU A 283 -6.61 -17.05 5.44
N SER A 284 -7.93 -17.13 5.58
CA SER A 284 -8.62 -17.26 6.87
C SER A 284 -8.24 -18.57 7.57
N GLU A 285 -8.29 -19.70 6.87
CA GLU A 285 -7.87 -20.99 7.39
C GLU A 285 -6.38 -21.00 7.76
N LEU A 286 -5.55 -20.34 6.94
CA LEU A 286 -4.13 -20.17 7.21
C LEU A 286 -3.92 -19.41 8.53
N ILE A 287 -4.66 -18.32 8.78
CA ILE A 287 -4.58 -17.53 10.01
C ILE A 287 -5.05 -18.34 11.23
N ASP A 288 -6.15 -19.09 11.08
CA ASP A 288 -6.75 -19.90 12.14
C ASP A 288 -5.86 -21.08 12.55
N ALA A 289 -5.13 -21.67 11.59
CA ALA A 289 -4.22 -22.78 11.82
C ALA A 289 -2.96 -22.40 12.62
N LEU A 290 -2.71 -21.09 12.83
CA LEU A 290 -1.48 -20.63 13.47
C LEU A 290 -1.55 -20.77 14.99
N PRO A 291 -0.42 -21.14 15.64
CA PRO A 291 -0.35 -21.17 17.08
C PRO A 291 -0.71 -19.79 17.65
N PRO A 292 -1.40 -19.73 18.81
CA PRO A 292 -1.65 -18.47 19.49
C PRO A 292 -0.33 -17.72 19.70
N PRO A 293 -0.32 -16.38 19.57
CA PRO A 293 0.89 -15.61 19.76
C PRO A 293 1.46 -15.96 21.13
N ALA A 294 2.76 -16.26 21.19
CA ALA A 294 3.46 -16.32 22.45
C ALA A 294 3.20 -14.98 23.16
N GLN A 295 2.59 -15.02 24.35
CA GLN A 295 2.39 -13.78 25.10
C GLN A 295 3.75 -13.10 25.22
N PRO A 296 3.91 -11.85 24.75
CA PRO A 296 5.13 -11.13 25.02
C PRO A 296 5.22 -10.97 26.53
N ASP A 297 6.29 -11.52 27.13
CA ASP A 297 6.67 -11.29 28.53
C ASP A 297 6.98 -9.79 28.70
N TYR A 298 5.94 -8.96 28.79
CA TYR A 298 6.06 -7.61 29.28
C TYR A 298 6.09 -7.70 30.81
N THR A 299 7.27 -7.92 31.37
CA THR A 299 7.48 -7.68 32.80
C THR A 299 7.22 -6.18 33.04
N VAL A 300 6.07 -5.86 33.62
CA VAL A 300 5.73 -4.49 34.04
C VAL A 300 6.67 -4.14 35.18
N HIS A 301 7.77 -3.46 34.87
CA HIS A 301 8.58 -2.82 35.89
C HIS A 301 7.77 -1.64 36.43
N HIS A 302 7.10 -1.84 37.55
CA HIS A 302 6.59 -0.75 38.37
C HIS A 302 7.77 0.13 38.78
N ILE A 303 7.88 1.31 38.17
CA ILE A 303 8.75 2.36 38.69
C ILE A 303 8.05 2.91 39.92
N THR A 304 8.40 2.39 41.10
CA THR A 304 8.07 3.05 42.37
C THR A 304 8.88 4.34 42.44
N SER A 305 8.18 5.47 42.46
CA SER A 305 8.74 6.80 42.72
C SER A 305 9.45 6.81 44.08
N ALA A 306 10.71 7.25 44.07
CA ALA A 306 11.43 7.74 45.24
C ALA A 306 11.66 9.24 45.07
#